data_AF-A0A3R6NEG5-F1
#
_entry.id   AF-A0A3R6NEG5-F1
#
_cell.length_a   1.000
_cell.length_b   1.000
_cell.length_c   1.000
_cell.angle_alpha   90.00
_cell.angle_beta   90.00
_cell.angle_gamma   90.00
#
_symmetry.space_group_name_H-M   'P 1'
#
loop_
_entity.id
_entity.type
_entity.pdbx_description
1 polymer ?
#
loop_
_entity_poly.entity_id
_entity_poly.type
_entity_poly.pdbx_seq_one_letter_code
_entity_poly.pdbx_strand_id
1 'polypeptide(L)'
;MLKEFIHIFTLSCKQATYLIEKRIHVPLSVTERMRLAIHLSLCRLCRAYNTKAVFLDRLMKRGRKKEVCNCRFGKEEVEQFKMDIKEKINR
;
A
#
# COMPACT_ATOMS: atom_id res chain seq x y z
N MET A 1 -21.89 33.63 -5.92
CA MET A 1 -21.66 32.67 -7.02
C MET A 1 -20.82 31.43 -6.64
N LEU A 2 -20.19 31.34 -5.45
CA LEU A 2 -19.44 30.13 -5.02
C LEU A 2 -20.12 29.33 -3.88
N LYS A 3 -21.17 29.89 -3.26
CA LYS A 3 -21.82 29.30 -2.07
C LYS A 3 -22.83 28.20 -2.39
N GLU A 4 -23.39 28.17 -3.61
CA GLU A 4 -24.44 27.21 -3.99
C GLU A 4 -23.90 25.89 -4.57
N PHE A 5 -22.65 25.84 -5.04
CA PHE A 5 -22.01 24.60 -5.50
C PHE A 5 -21.53 23.68 -4.36
N ILE A 6 -21.58 24.17 -3.11
CA ILE A 6 -21.06 23.48 -1.93
C ILE A 6 -21.83 22.17 -1.65
N HIS A 7 -23.12 22.13 -1.98
CA HIS A 7 -23.97 20.96 -1.71
C HIS A 7 -24.06 19.94 -2.86
N ILE A 8 -23.64 20.28 -4.09
CA ILE A 8 -23.58 19.33 -5.22
C ILE A 8 -22.39 18.36 -5.06
N PHE A 9 -21.36 18.78 -4.33
CA PHE A 9 -20.13 18.03 -4.02
C PHE A 9 -20.14 17.45 -2.61
N THR A 10 -21.17 16.67 -2.27
CA THR A 10 -21.40 16.09 -0.93
C THR A 10 -20.24 15.25 -0.34
N LEU A 11 -19.15 15.06 -1.08
CA LEU A 11 -17.90 14.50 -0.58
C LEU A 11 -17.06 15.59 0.12
N SER A 12 -17.09 15.60 1.45
CA SER A 12 -16.19 16.43 2.25
C SER A 12 -14.72 16.06 2.01
N CYS A 13 -13.79 17.00 2.24
CA CYS A 13 -12.35 16.72 2.20
C CYS A 13 -11.95 15.54 3.09
N LYS A 14 -12.62 15.37 4.25
CA LYS A 14 -12.41 14.24 5.17
C LYS A 14 -12.80 12.89 4.55
N GLN A 15 -13.93 12.85 3.84
CA GLN A 15 -14.35 11.66 3.10
C GLN A 15 -13.44 11.41 1.90
N ALA A 16 -12.98 12.47 1.22
CA ALA A 16 -12.02 12.35 0.13
C ALA A 16 -10.70 11.72 0.60
N THR A 17 -10.12 12.19 1.71
CA THR A 17 -8.92 11.59 2.30
C THR A 17 -9.16 10.15 2.72
N TYR A 18 -10.32 9.83 3.30
CA TYR A 18 -10.68 8.45 3.61
C TYR A 18 -10.72 7.56 2.36
N LEU A 19 -11.33 8.00 1.26
CA LEU A 19 -11.37 7.24 0.01
C LEU A 19 -9.98 7.11 -0.65
N ILE A 20 -9.11 8.12 -0.50
CA ILE A 20 -7.71 8.09 -0.96
C ILE A 20 -6.90 7.03 -0.20
N GLU A 21 -7.12 6.86 1.10
CA GLU A 21 -6.48 5.79 1.87
C GLU A 21 -7.11 4.43 1.55
N LYS A 22 -8.45 4.35 1.54
CA LYS A 22 -9.19 3.12 1.24
C LYS A 22 -8.73 2.51 -0.07
N ARG A 23 -8.61 3.29 -1.15
CA ARG A 23 -8.18 2.79 -2.47
C ARG A 23 -6.75 2.20 -2.50
N ILE A 24 -5.90 2.57 -1.56
CA ILE A 24 -4.51 2.07 -1.47
C ILE A 24 -4.49 0.63 -0.94
N HIS A 25 -5.45 0.30 -0.06
CA HIS A 25 -5.55 -0.99 0.60
C HIS A 25 -6.63 -1.92 -0.02
N VAL A 26 -7.73 -1.34 -0.52
CA VAL A 26 -8.91 -2.06 -0.99
C VAL A 26 -9.48 -1.34 -2.23
N PRO A 27 -9.96 -2.05 -3.28
CA PRO A 27 -10.59 -1.38 -4.42
C PRO A 27 -11.82 -0.57 -4.00
N LEU A 28 -11.96 0.63 -4.59
CA LEU A 28 -13.16 1.45 -4.44
C LEU A 28 -14.28 0.93 -5.33
N SER A 29 -15.53 1.13 -4.88
CA SER A 29 -16.69 0.99 -5.77
C SER A 29 -16.65 2.05 -6.89
N VAL A 30 -17.32 1.76 -8.00
CA VAL A 30 -17.33 2.65 -9.18
C VAL A 30 -17.85 4.04 -8.82
N THR A 31 -18.86 4.12 -7.96
CA THR A 31 -19.47 5.38 -7.50
C THR A 31 -18.53 6.19 -6.61
N GLU A 32 -17.84 5.55 -5.65
CA GLU A 32 -16.82 6.19 -4.81
C GLU A 32 -15.66 6.72 -5.66
N ARG A 33 -15.21 5.94 -6.65
CA ARG A 33 -14.14 6.33 -7.55
C ARG A 33 -14.49 7.56 -8.38
N MET A 34 -15.70 7.61 -8.93
CA MET A 34 -16.17 8.78 -9.69
C MET A 34 -16.28 10.01 -8.79
N ARG A 35 -16.92 9.89 -7.61
CA ARG A 35 -17.04 11.01 -6.66
C ARG A 35 -15.68 11.54 -6.22
N LEU A 36 -14.72 10.65 -5.94
CA LEU A 36 -13.36 11.05 -5.58
C LEU A 36 -12.64 11.75 -6.75
N ALA A 37 -12.80 11.26 -7.98
CA ALA A 37 -12.18 11.87 -9.16
C ALA A 37 -12.65 13.32 -9.37
N ILE A 38 -13.95 13.57 -9.24
CA ILE A 38 -14.50 14.93 -9.37
C ILE A 38 -14.04 15.80 -8.19
N HIS A 39 -13.98 15.28 -6.96
CA HIS A 39 -13.46 16.06 -5.82
C HIS A 39 -11.97 16.43 -6.01
N LEU A 40 -11.15 15.53 -6.54
CA LEU A 40 -9.73 15.76 -6.80
C LEU A 40 -9.47 16.76 -7.95
N SER A 41 -10.42 16.94 -8.89
CA SER A 41 -10.29 17.96 -9.93
C SER A 41 -10.56 19.37 -9.40
N LEU A 42 -11.39 19.50 -8.36
CA LEU A 42 -11.71 20.78 -7.73
C LEU A 42 -10.78 21.14 -6.56
N CYS A 43 -10.46 20.18 -5.70
CA CYS A 43 -9.71 20.42 -4.47
C CYS A 43 -8.21 20.17 -4.66
N ARG A 44 -7.44 21.26 -4.77
CA ARG A 44 -5.97 21.21 -4.90
C ARG A 44 -5.29 20.55 -3.68
N LEU A 45 -5.82 20.76 -2.48
CA LEU A 45 -5.26 20.19 -1.24
C LEU A 45 -5.37 18.66 -1.23
N CYS A 46 -6.56 18.12 -1.52
CA CYS A 46 -6.76 16.67 -1.63
C CYS A 46 -5.93 16.08 -2.78
N ARG A 47 -5.71 16.82 -3.87
CA ARG A 47 -4.80 16.41 -4.96
C ARG A 47 -3.34 16.31 -4.50
N ALA A 48 -2.86 17.28 -3.73
CA ALA A 48 -1.52 17.22 -3.16
C ALA A 48 -1.39 16.06 -2.16
N TYR A 49 -2.39 15.87 -1.29
CA TYR A 49 -2.46 14.75 -0.35
C TYR A 49 -2.40 13.40 -1.07
N ASN A 50 -3.22 13.23 -2.10
CA ASN A 50 -3.27 12.06 -2.97
C ASN A 50 -1.89 11.66 -3.51
N THR A 51 -1.10 12.63 -3.98
CA THR A 51 0.26 12.39 -4.47
C THR A 51 1.18 11.93 -3.34
N LYS A 52 1.10 12.55 -2.16
CA LYS A 52 1.89 12.16 -0.97
C LYS A 52 1.55 10.75 -0.49
N ALA A 53 0.27 10.41 -0.38
CA ALA A 53 -0.18 9.09 0.06
C ALA A 53 0.32 7.97 -0.88
N VAL A 54 0.17 8.16 -2.20
CA VAL A 54 0.66 7.19 -3.20
C VAL A 54 2.18 7.12 -3.23
N PHE A 55 2.88 8.21 -2.95
CA PHE A 55 4.34 8.20 -2.82
C PHE A 55 4.78 7.37 -1.60
N LEU A 56 4.16 7.60 -0.44
CA LEU A 56 4.44 6.86 0.78
C LEU A 56 4.17 5.37 0.63
N ASP A 57 3.01 4.98 0.08
CA ASP A 57 2.67 3.58 -0.18
C ASP A 57 3.71 2.89 -1.10
N ARG A 58 4.15 3.60 -2.16
CA ARG A 58 5.20 3.09 -3.05
C ARG A 58 6.52 2.89 -2.31
N LEU A 59 6.91 3.82 -1.43
CA LEU A 59 8.12 3.66 -0.61
C LEU A 59 8.02 2.46 0.33
N MET A 60 6.88 2.31 1.03
CA MET A 60 6.64 1.18 1.93
C MET A 60 6.66 -0.16 1.19
N LYS A 61 6.09 -0.22 -0.02
CA LYS A 61 6.14 -1.42 -0.88
C LYS A 61 7.55 -1.74 -1.38
N ARG A 62 8.39 -0.73 -1.65
CA ARG A 62 9.81 -0.94 -2.02
C ARG A 62 10.64 -1.41 -0.84
N GLY A 63 10.43 -0.87 0.37
CA GLY A 63 11.11 -1.31 1.57
C GLY A 63 10.88 -2.80 1.85
N ARG A 64 9.63 -3.28 1.72
CA ARG A 64 9.30 -4.72 1.87
C ARG A 64 9.91 -5.62 0.79
N LYS A 65 10.15 -5.13 -0.42
CA LYS A 65 10.80 -5.94 -1.48
C LYS A 65 12.30 -6.19 -1.22
N LYS A 66 12.92 -5.45 -0.30
CA LYS A 66 14.35 -5.58 -0.02
C LYS A 66 14.72 -6.73 0.90
N GLU A 67 13.76 -7.45 1.49
CA GLU A 67 14.02 -8.54 2.43
C GLU A 67 13.04 -9.71 2.27
N VAL A 68 12.90 -10.25 1.06
CA VAL A 68 12.79 -11.71 0.99
C VAL A 68 14.21 -12.17 0.67
N CYS A 69 15.01 -12.41 1.72
CA CYS A 69 16.10 -13.34 1.53
C CYS A 69 15.44 -14.61 1.00
N ASN A 70 15.65 -14.95 -0.27
CA ASN A 70 15.41 -16.30 -0.75
C ASN A 70 16.57 -17.15 -0.20
N CYS A 71 16.64 -17.26 1.12
CA CYS A 71 17.51 -18.14 1.88
C CYS A 71 16.96 -19.57 1.67
N ARG A 72 16.88 -20.02 0.41
CA ARG A 72 16.72 -21.43 0.12
C ARG A 72 18.10 -22.01 0.37
N PHE A 73 18.27 -22.66 1.52
CA PHE A 73 19.44 -23.47 1.79
C PHE A 73 19.66 -24.41 0.60
N GLY A 74 20.88 -24.43 0.08
CA GLY A 74 21.25 -25.36 -0.98
C GLY A 74 21.02 -26.78 -0.48
N LYS A 75 20.63 -27.71 -1.36
CA LYS A 75 20.49 -29.12 -0.98
C LYS A 75 21.77 -29.65 -0.31
N GLU A 76 22.92 -29.19 -0.77
CA GLU A 76 24.24 -29.52 -0.23
C GLU A 76 24.43 -29.03 1.22
N GLU A 77 24.01 -27.79 1.54
CA GLU A 77 24.08 -27.25 2.91
C GLU A 77 23.19 -28.04 3.88
N VAL A 78 22.00 -28.45 3.42
CA VAL A 78 21.06 -29.25 4.23
C VAL A 78 21.62 -30.66 4.50
N GLU A 79 22.27 -31.28 3.52
CA GLU A 79 22.88 -32.60 3.70
C GLU A 79 24.13 -32.53 4.59
N GLN A 80 24.97 -31.50 4.44
CA GLN A 80 26.10 -31.27 5.34
C GLN A 80 25.64 -31.08 6.79
N PHE A 81 24.56 -30.32 7.02
CA PHE A 81 24.01 -30.14 8.35
C PHE A 81 23.49 -31.45 8.97
N LYS A 82 22.82 -32.31 8.18
CA LYS A 82 22.36 -33.62 8.66
C LYS A 82 23.54 -34.52 9.07
N MET A 83 24.64 -34.48 8.33
CA MET A 83 25.84 -35.25 8.65
C MET A 83 26.47 -34.78 9.97
N ASP A 84 26.61 -33.47 10.17
CA ASP A 84 27.20 -32.88 11.38
C ASP A 84 26.37 -33.19 12.65
N ILE A 85 25.04 -33.15 12.54
CA ILE A 85 24.13 -33.58 13.61
C ILE A 85 24.30 -35.07 13.93
N LYS A 86 24.41 -35.91 12.89
CA LYS A 86 24.55 -37.36 13.06
C LYS A 86 25.88 -37.73 13.73
N GLU A 87 26.95 -37.02 13.40
CA GLU A 87 28.26 -37.18 14.05
C GLU A 87 28.20 -36.79 15.54
N LYS A 88 27.55 -35.68 15.86
CA LYS A 88 27.42 -35.19 17.26
C LYS A 88 26.51 -36.04 18.14
N ILE A 89 25.50 -36.70 17.57
CA ILE A 89 24.60 -37.60 18.32
C ILE A 89 25.28 -38.94 18.61
N ASN A 90 26.18 -39.38 17.72
CA ASN A 90 26.83 -40.68 17.80
C ASN A 90 28.20 -40.62 18.50
N ARG A 91 28.53 -39.48 19.10
CA ARG A 91 29.75 -39.20 19.87
C ARG A 91 29.37 -38.86 21.31
#